data_AF-A0AAV6BT02-F1
#
_entry.id   AF-A0AAV6BT02-F1
#
_cell.length_a   1.000
_cell.length_b   1.000
_cell.length_c   1.000
_cell.angle_alpha   90.00
_cell.angle_beta   90.00
_cell.angle_gamma   90.00
#
_symmetry.space_group_name_H-M   'P 1'
#
loop_
_entity.id
_entity.type
_entity.pdbx_description
1 polymer ?
#
loop_
_entity_poly.entity_id
_entity_poly.type
_entity_poly.pdbx_seq_one_letter_code
_entity_poly.pdbx_strand_id
1 'polypeptide(L)'
;MKRISQRLIGFALLAALVVVAGCGSGRLVLPFQLDSGNLVAPRDASMLTSHERAVRGLAAILVRDLGLPMPPSFTVYVYSGRQIFEQGLIQDAQVTPVRAAELSEFAVGIGKRRQLLLNDDAGQARGREWLRLIAHELAHVSQIEMAGGEGRAEQWLAEGMAEYVAFTALERLSLDTIAARRALATAGIRNHAALVAARLDLETLGNPRGFTVRHLKEGSLPTYQLAFLMADYLITRDGFDRVVSYFRSFERRQDRHANFRETFGQSLDQFEQEVLTHLKTVVR
;
A
#
# COMPACT_ATOMS: atom_id res chain seq x y z
N MET A 1 -18.20 -72.63 6.87
CA MET A 1 -19.26 -72.28 5.90
C MET A 1 -20.32 -71.42 6.58
N LYS A 2 -20.30 -70.10 6.32
CA LYS A 2 -21.48 -69.20 6.26
C LYS A 2 -20.96 -67.81 5.87
N ARG A 3 -21.12 -67.46 4.60
CA ARG A 3 -20.97 -66.10 4.06
C ARG A 3 -22.20 -65.31 4.48
N ILE A 4 -22.01 -64.10 5.01
CA ILE A 4 -22.99 -63.01 4.90
C ILE A 4 -22.22 -61.74 4.51
N SER A 5 -22.86 -61.02 3.61
CA SER A 5 -22.36 -59.98 2.73
C SER A 5 -22.42 -58.59 3.37
N GLN A 6 -21.58 -57.70 2.86
CA GLN A 6 -21.78 -56.24 2.68
C GLN A 6 -22.06 -55.37 3.92
N ARG A 7 -21.21 -54.36 4.11
CA ARG A 7 -21.51 -52.96 3.76
C ARG A 7 -20.26 -52.08 3.89
N LEU A 8 -19.86 -51.51 2.75
CA LEU A 8 -18.98 -50.34 2.66
C LEU A 8 -19.64 -49.17 3.40
N ILE A 9 -18.93 -48.55 4.34
CA ILE A 9 -19.26 -47.23 4.86
C ILE A 9 -18.03 -46.36 4.63
N GLY A 10 -18.08 -45.62 3.52
CA GLY A 10 -17.11 -44.56 3.23
C GLY A 10 -17.33 -43.39 4.18
N PHE A 11 -16.27 -43.00 4.90
CA PHE A 11 -16.23 -41.74 5.62
C PHE A 11 -15.94 -40.61 4.62
N ALA A 12 -17.00 -40.01 4.08
CA ALA A 12 -16.91 -38.71 3.44
C ALA A 12 -16.84 -37.64 4.54
N LEU A 13 -15.63 -37.11 4.81
CA LEU A 13 -15.44 -35.91 5.61
C LEU A 13 -16.01 -34.72 4.82
N LEU A 14 -17.26 -34.37 5.12
CA LEU A 14 -17.85 -33.11 4.68
C LEU A 14 -17.22 -31.98 5.53
N ALA A 15 -16.27 -31.25 4.95
CA ALA A 15 -15.82 -29.99 5.51
C ALA A 15 -16.98 -28.99 5.40
N ALA A 16 -17.74 -28.82 6.48
CA ALA A 16 -18.79 -27.82 6.57
C ALA A 16 -18.14 -26.42 6.58
N LEU A 17 -18.22 -25.73 5.45
CA LEU A 17 -17.96 -24.29 5.37
C LEU A 17 -19.07 -23.59 6.16
N VAL A 18 -18.76 -23.18 7.40
CA VAL A 18 -19.65 -22.31 8.17
C VAL A 18 -19.56 -20.92 7.56
N VAL A 19 -20.48 -20.60 6.65
CA VAL A 19 -20.76 -19.22 6.26
C VAL A 19 -21.64 -18.63 7.35
N VAL A 20 -21.04 -17.92 8.31
CA VAL A 20 -21.81 -17.01 9.18
C VAL A 20 -22.25 -15.85 8.30
N ALA A 21 -23.45 -15.96 7.73
CA ALA A 21 -24.14 -14.84 7.10
C ALA A 21 -24.61 -13.88 8.21
N GLY A 22 -23.69 -13.04 8.69
CA GLY A 22 -24.03 -11.90 9.53
C GLY A 22 -24.73 -10.84 8.69
N CYS A 23 -26.06 -10.92 8.59
CA CYS A 23 -26.86 -9.79 8.14
C CYS A 23 -26.69 -8.64 9.15
N GLY A 24 -25.91 -7.60 8.79
CA GLY A 24 -25.94 -6.31 9.47
C GLY A 24 -24.63 -5.72 9.99
N SER A 25 -23.46 -6.32 9.79
CA SER A 25 -22.21 -5.80 10.38
C SER A 25 -21.58 -4.60 9.63
N GLY A 26 -22.03 -4.29 8.41
CA GLY A 26 -21.36 -3.32 7.54
C GLY A 26 -19.87 -3.61 7.34
N ARG A 27 -19.44 -4.86 7.57
CA ARG A 27 -18.05 -5.28 7.63
C ARG A 27 -17.92 -6.65 6.96
N LEU A 28 -17.12 -6.71 5.91
CA LEU A 28 -16.76 -7.91 5.18
C LEU A 28 -15.33 -8.32 5.56
N VAL A 29 -15.14 -9.60 5.87
CA VAL A 29 -13.83 -10.17 6.21
C VAL A 29 -13.45 -11.21 5.16
N LEU A 30 -12.29 -11.03 4.52
CA LEU A 30 -11.80 -11.89 3.45
C LEU A 30 -10.41 -12.42 3.83
N PRO A 31 -10.27 -13.67 4.27
CA PRO A 31 -8.96 -14.29 4.46
C PRO A 31 -8.33 -14.61 3.09
N PHE A 32 -7.07 -14.21 2.90
CA PHE A 32 -6.29 -14.52 1.70
C PHE A 32 -5.17 -15.49 1.99
N GLN A 33 -5.01 -16.46 1.08
CA GLN A 33 -3.80 -17.25 0.93
C GLN A 33 -3.22 -16.94 -0.45
N LEU A 34 -1.98 -16.48 -0.47
CA LEU A 34 -1.23 -16.22 -1.68
C LEU A 34 -0.27 -17.36 -1.93
N ASP A 35 -0.61 -18.18 -2.92
CA ASP A 35 0.36 -19.10 -3.52
C ASP A 35 1.06 -18.35 -4.67
N SER A 36 2.22 -17.77 -4.36
CA SER A 36 2.98 -16.93 -5.30
C SER A 36 3.34 -17.65 -6.60
N GLY A 37 3.48 -18.99 -6.58
CA GLY A 37 3.75 -19.80 -7.77
C GLY A 37 2.55 -19.91 -8.73
N ASN A 38 1.33 -19.70 -8.23
CA ASN A 38 0.08 -19.87 -8.97
C ASN A 38 -0.70 -18.56 -9.15
N LEU A 39 -0.14 -17.41 -8.78
CA LEU A 39 -0.77 -16.12 -9.03
C LEU A 39 -0.83 -15.85 -10.53
N VAL A 40 -1.96 -15.35 -11.03
CA VAL A 40 -2.14 -14.95 -12.43
C VAL A 40 -2.50 -13.49 -12.46
N ALA A 41 -1.66 -12.67 -13.10
CA ALA A 41 -1.95 -11.26 -13.27
C ALA A 41 -3.18 -11.07 -14.17
N PRO A 42 -4.11 -10.16 -13.83
CA PRO A 42 -5.27 -9.85 -14.66
C PRO A 42 -4.83 -9.24 -16.00
N ARG A 43 -5.57 -9.54 -17.08
CA ARG A 43 -5.31 -8.94 -18.39
C ARG A 43 -5.75 -7.49 -18.46
N ASP A 44 -6.87 -7.18 -17.82
CA ASP A 44 -7.47 -5.87 -17.79
C ASP A 44 -8.37 -5.70 -16.54
N ALA A 45 -8.85 -4.47 -16.36
CA ALA A 45 -9.64 -4.08 -15.20
C ALA A 45 -11.03 -4.74 -15.14
N SER A 46 -11.57 -5.26 -16.25
CA SER A 46 -12.87 -5.95 -16.26
C SER A 46 -12.84 -7.25 -15.45
N MET A 47 -11.64 -7.78 -15.19
CA MET A 47 -11.44 -8.94 -14.33
C MET A 47 -11.50 -8.61 -12.84
N LEU A 48 -11.56 -7.33 -12.43
CA LEU A 48 -11.41 -6.85 -11.05
C LEU A 48 -12.73 -6.31 -10.46
N THR A 49 -13.84 -6.99 -10.75
CA THR A 49 -15.21 -6.52 -10.45
C THR A 49 -15.68 -6.67 -9.00
N SER A 50 -14.91 -7.35 -8.15
CA SER A 50 -15.19 -7.50 -6.72
C SER A 50 -13.96 -7.20 -5.88
N HIS A 51 -14.14 -6.90 -4.59
CA HIS A 51 -13.03 -6.70 -3.64
C HIS A 51 -12.03 -7.85 -3.68
N GLU A 52 -12.53 -9.09 -3.68
CA GLU A 52 -11.67 -10.26 -3.69
C GLU A 52 -10.83 -10.33 -4.97
N ARG A 53 -11.47 -10.12 -6.12
CA ARG A 53 -10.80 -10.17 -7.43
C ARG A 53 -9.82 -9.02 -7.60
N ALA A 54 -10.18 -7.81 -7.16
CA ALA A 54 -9.31 -6.64 -7.17
C ALA A 54 -8.04 -6.86 -6.34
N VAL A 55 -8.18 -7.28 -5.07
CA VAL A 55 -7.04 -7.57 -4.19
C VAL A 55 -6.18 -8.69 -4.77
N ARG A 56 -6.77 -9.81 -5.20
CA ARG A 56 -6.01 -10.94 -5.76
C ARG A 56 -5.26 -10.55 -7.03
N GLY A 57 -5.93 -9.83 -7.95
CA GLY A 57 -5.34 -9.41 -9.21
C GLY A 57 -4.21 -8.39 -9.04
N LEU A 58 -4.40 -7.40 -8.16
CA LEU A 58 -3.37 -6.42 -7.85
C LEU A 58 -2.19 -7.05 -7.11
N ALA A 59 -2.44 -7.95 -6.14
CA ALA A 59 -1.38 -8.71 -5.49
C ALA A 59 -0.56 -9.54 -6.51
N ALA A 60 -1.22 -10.11 -7.53
CA ALA A 60 -0.53 -10.82 -8.61
C ALA A 60 0.38 -9.89 -9.43
N ILE A 61 -0.05 -8.66 -9.74
CA ILE A 61 0.80 -7.67 -10.42
C ILE A 61 2.01 -7.32 -9.55
N LEU A 62 1.80 -7.00 -8.26
CA LEU A 62 2.88 -6.65 -7.34
C LEU A 62 3.94 -7.77 -7.25
N VAL A 63 3.49 -9.03 -7.10
CA VAL A 63 4.39 -10.17 -6.95
C VAL A 63 5.09 -10.52 -8.27
N ARG A 64 4.35 -10.65 -9.38
CA ARG A 64 4.90 -11.19 -10.62
C ARG A 64 5.59 -10.15 -11.49
N ASP A 65 5.03 -8.95 -11.56
CA ASP A 65 5.48 -7.94 -12.50
C ASP A 65 6.44 -6.95 -11.83
N LEU A 66 6.31 -6.74 -10.52
CA LEU A 66 7.14 -5.81 -9.74
C LEU A 66 8.11 -6.51 -8.77
N GLY A 67 8.04 -7.84 -8.64
CA GLY A 67 8.94 -8.61 -7.77
C GLY A 67 8.81 -8.28 -6.28
N LEU A 68 7.65 -7.75 -5.87
CA LEU A 68 7.39 -7.34 -4.49
C LEU A 68 6.90 -8.54 -3.66
N PRO A 69 7.54 -8.85 -2.53
CA PRO A 69 7.10 -9.96 -1.70
C PRO A 69 5.79 -9.61 -0.99
N MET A 70 4.95 -10.62 -0.80
CA MET A 70 3.73 -10.50 0.01
C MET A 70 3.73 -11.62 1.05
N PRO A 71 3.15 -11.40 2.24
CA PRO A 71 2.99 -12.48 3.21
C PRO A 71 2.15 -13.61 2.60
N PRO A 72 2.46 -14.88 2.89
CA PRO A 72 1.73 -16.03 2.34
C PRO A 72 0.26 -16.05 2.75
N SER A 73 -0.07 -15.37 3.85
CA SER A 73 -1.44 -15.13 4.29
C SER A 73 -1.60 -13.76 4.92
N PHE A 74 -2.72 -13.11 4.59
CA PHE A 74 -3.17 -11.84 5.16
C PHE A 74 -4.70 -11.77 5.12
N THR A 75 -5.28 -10.86 5.91
CA THR A 75 -6.74 -10.66 5.94
C THR A 75 -7.09 -9.29 5.38
N VAL A 76 -8.10 -9.26 4.51
CA VAL A 76 -8.70 -8.01 4.04
C VAL A 76 -9.99 -7.77 4.82
N TYR A 77 -10.14 -6.56 5.33
CA TYR A 77 -11.37 -6.06 5.94
C TYR A 77 -11.92 -4.93 5.08
N VAL A 78 -13.20 -5.02 4.72
CA VAL A 78 -13.90 -3.97 3.98
C VAL A 78 -15.06 -3.47 4.83
N TYR A 79 -15.10 -2.17 5.08
CA TYR A 79 -16.07 -1.54 5.98
C TYR A 79 -16.96 -0.59 5.18
N SER A 80 -18.27 -0.64 5.42
CA SER A 80 -19.29 0.13 4.71
C SER A 80 -19.46 1.51 5.36
N GLY A 81 -18.42 2.33 5.27
CA GLY A 81 -18.42 3.71 5.74
C GLY A 81 -17.51 3.96 6.94
N ARG A 82 -17.25 5.25 7.14
CA ARG A 82 -16.20 5.76 8.04
C ARG A 82 -16.33 5.30 9.50
N GLN A 83 -17.53 5.33 10.07
CA GLN A 83 -17.73 4.98 11.48
C GLN A 83 -17.38 3.51 11.76
N ILE A 84 -17.76 2.62 10.85
CA ILE A 84 -17.45 1.18 10.97
C ILE A 84 -15.96 0.94 10.69
N PHE A 85 -15.38 1.69 9.75
CA PHE A 85 -13.95 1.69 9.50
C PHE A 85 -13.14 2.08 10.74
N GLU A 86 -13.51 3.16 11.44
CA GLU A 86 -12.87 3.59 12.69
C GLU A 86 -12.94 2.51 13.78
N GLN A 87 -14.09 1.88 13.95
CA GLN A 87 -14.23 0.75 14.88
C GLN A 87 -13.34 -0.43 14.46
N GLY A 88 -13.23 -0.70 13.16
CA GLY A 88 -12.31 -1.68 12.59
C GLY A 88 -10.84 -1.38 12.87
N LEU A 89 -10.44 -0.11 12.81
CA LEU A 89 -9.08 0.31 13.18
C LEU A 89 -8.75 -0.09 14.62
N ILE A 90 -9.71 0.06 15.53
CA ILE A 90 -9.54 -0.30 16.95
C ILE A 90 -9.56 -1.82 17.14
N GLN A 91 -10.58 -2.50 16.60
CA GLN A 91 -10.86 -3.91 16.88
C GLN A 91 -9.94 -4.86 16.11
N ASP A 92 -9.72 -4.58 14.83
CA ASP A 92 -9.01 -5.49 13.92
C ASP A 92 -7.53 -5.13 13.78
N ALA A 93 -7.23 -3.83 13.76
CA ALA A 93 -5.88 -3.31 13.58
C ALA A 93 -5.19 -2.87 14.89
N GLN A 94 -5.88 -2.99 16.03
CA GLN A 94 -5.35 -2.64 17.37
C GLN A 94 -4.78 -1.22 17.45
N VAL A 95 -5.35 -0.29 16.68
CA VAL A 95 -5.02 1.13 16.74
C VAL A 95 -5.68 1.72 17.98
N THR A 96 -4.99 2.63 18.67
CA THR A 96 -5.58 3.31 19.83
C THR A 96 -6.80 4.15 19.39
N PRO A 97 -7.84 4.30 20.23
CA PRO A 97 -9.04 5.04 19.83
C PRO A 97 -8.77 6.47 19.32
N VAL A 98 -7.84 7.18 19.96
CA VAL A 98 -7.45 8.54 19.54
C VAL A 98 -6.84 8.53 18.14
N ARG A 99 -5.94 7.58 17.86
CA ARG A 99 -5.31 7.48 16.54
C ARG A 99 -6.27 6.93 15.49
N ALA A 100 -7.20 6.06 15.86
CA ALA A 100 -8.24 5.56 14.98
C ALA A 100 -9.18 6.69 14.53
N ALA A 101 -9.61 7.55 15.46
CA ALA A 101 -10.41 8.73 15.15
C ALA A 101 -9.67 9.70 14.22
N GLU A 102 -8.38 9.95 14.46
CA GLU A 102 -7.56 10.79 13.58
C GLU A 102 -7.40 10.19 12.18
N LEU A 103 -7.08 8.89 12.09
CA LEU A 103 -6.91 8.20 10.81
C LEU A 103 -8.22 8.12 10.03
N SER A 104 -9.36 7.92 10.70
CA SER A 104 -10.66 7.76 10.03
C SER A 104 -11.11 9.04 9.30
N GLU A 105 -10.60 10.21 9.69
CA GLU A 105 -10.89 11.49 9.02
C GLU A 105 -10.38 11.55 7.58
N PHE A 106 -9.28 10.85 7.26
CA PHE A 106 -8.60 11.00 5.97
C PHE A 106 -8.22 9.68 5.28
N ALA A 107 -8.05 8.59 6.02
CA ALA A 107 -7.67 7.30 5.44
C ALA A 107 -8.88 6.61 4.80
N VAL A 108 -8.73 6.22 3.54
CA VAL A 108 -9.70 5.38 2.82
C VAL A 108 -9.25 3.91 2.82
N GLY A 109 -7.97 3.65 3.06
CA GLY A 109 -7.42 2.32 3.28
C GLY A 109 -6.21 2.38 4.23
N ILE A 110 -5.84 1.23 4.80
CA ILE A 110 -4.60 1.05 5.57
C ILE A 110 -4.06 -0.36 5.35
N GLY A 111 -2.83 -0.45 4.83
CA GLY A 111 -1.98 -1.63 4.89
C GLY A 111 -1.26 -1.74 6.23
N LYS A 112 -1.40 -2.89 6.89
CA LYS A 112 -0.69 -3.25 8.14
C LYS A 112 -0.05 -4.62 8.02
N ARG A 113 0.69 -5.03 9.05
CA ARG A 113 1.29 -6.37 9.10
C ARG A 113 0.21 -7.45 8.90
N ARG A 114 0.23 -8.09 7.72
CA ARG A 114 -0.70 -9.16 7.31
C ARG A 114 -2.18 -8.74 7.33
N GLN A 115 -2.45 -7.45 7.14
CA GLN A 115 -3.80 -6.92 7.13
C GLN A 115 -3.94 -5.82 6.08
N LEU A 116 -5.10 -5.77 5.44
CA LEU A 116 -5.51 -4.68 4.57
C LEU A 116 -6.91 -4.23 5.00
N LEU A 117 -7.05 -2.97 5.40
CA LEU A 117 -8.32 -2.40 5.84
C LEU A 117 -8.78 -1.39 4.79
N LEU A 118 -10.02 -1.47 4.34
CA LEU A 118 -10.58 -0.63 3.28
C LEU A 118 -11.92 -0.02 3.72
N ASN A 119 -12.04 1.30 3.63
CA ASN A 119 -13.30 2.01 3.81
C ASN A 119 -14.01 2.13 2.45
N ASP A 120 -14.94 1.21 2.19
CA ASP A 120 -15.77 1.19 1.00
C ASP A 120 -17.08 1.92 1.30
N ASP A 121 -17.00 3.25 1.24
CA ASP A 121 -18.18 4.09 1.33
C ASP A 121 -19.03 3.91 0.07
N ALA A 122 -20.23 3.36 0.22
CA ALA A 122 -21.13 2.98 -0.88
C ALA A 122 -21.54 4.15 -1.79
N GLY A 123 -21.29 5.40 -1.38
CA GLY A 123 -21.48 6.59 -2.21
C GLY A 123 -20.34 6.88 -3.20
N GLN A 124 -19.18 6.21 -3.08
CA GLN A 124 -18.03 6.45 -3.96
C GLN A 124 -18.06 5.53 -5.18
N ALA A 125 -17.89 6.10 -6.37
CA ALA A 125 -17.79 5.34 -7.60
C ALA A 125 -16.55 4.43 -7.56
N ARG A 126 -16.78 3.11 -7.61
CA ARG A 126 -15.69 2.13 -7.73
C ARG A 126 -15.15 2.19 -9.16
N GLY A 127 -13.87 2.48 -9.29
CA GLY A 127 -13.21 2.65 -10.58
C GLY A 127 -11.70 2.69 -10.43
N ARG A 128 -11.03 3.41 -11.32
CA ARG A 128 -9.56 3.52 -11.35
C ARG A 128 -8.96 3.89 -9.99
N GLU A 129 -9.50 4.90 -9.30
CA GLU A 129 -8.93 5.34 -8.01
C GLU A 129 -9.10 4.30 -6.89
N TRP A 130 -10.15 3.48 -6.96
CA TRP A 130 -10.33 2.36 -6.02
C TRP A 130 -9.25 1.29 -6.22
N LEU A 131 -8.96 0.93 -7.48
CA LEU A 131 -7.87 0.01 -7.80
C LEU A 131 -6.51 0.58 -7.44
N ARG A 132 -6.30 1.89 -7.64
CA ARG A 132 -5.10 2.61 -7.19
C ARG A 132 -4.92 2.47 -5.68
N LEU A 133 -5.97 2.76 -4.91
CA LEU A 133 -5.95 2.67 -3.45
C LEU A 133 -5.58 1.26 -2.99
N ILE A 134 -6.24 0.22 -3.52
CA ILE A 134 -5.91 -1.17 -3.15
C ILE A 134 -4.44 -1.49 -3.47
N ALA A 135 -3.94 -1.08 -4.64
CA ALA A 135 -2.55 -1.31 -5.02
C ALA A 135 -1.56 -0.58 -4.09
N HIS A 136 -1.87 0.66 -3.72
CA HIS A 136 -1.11 1.46 -2.76
C HIS A 136 -1.03 0.78 -1.40
N GLU A 137 -2.17 0.36 -0.85
CA GLU A 137 -2.18 -0.30 0.46
C GLU A 137 -1.50 -1.68 0.44
N LEU A 138 -1.63 -2.44 -0.65
CA LEU A 138 -0.88 -3.69 -0.83
C LEU A 138 0.64 -3.43 -0.91
N ALA A 139 1.07 -2.29 -1.46
CA ALA A 139 2.47 -1.90 -1.45
C ALA A 139 2.97 -1.71 -0.02
N HIS A 140 2.17 -1.12 0.88
CA HIS A 140 2.52 -1.05 2.30
C HIS A 140 2.61 -2.43 2.95
N VAL A 141 1.69 -3.36 2.66
CA VAL A 141 1.79 -4.74 3.16
C VAL A 141 3.11 -5.39 2.72
N SER A 142 3.51 -5.21 1.46
CA SER A 142 4.81 -5.67 0.94
C SER A 142 6.00 -4.98 1.63
N GLN A 143 5.96 -3.66 1.80
CA GLN A 143 7.02 -2.89 2.47
C GLN A 143 7.22 -3.35 3.92
N ILE A 144 6.12 -3.61 4.65
CA ILE A 144 6.15 -4.13 6.02
C ILE A 144 6.76 -5.53 6.07
N GLU A 145 6.43 -6.39 5.09
CA GLU A 145 7.02 -7.72 4.96
C GLU A 145 8.54 -7.62 4.74
N MET A 146 9.00 -6.80 3.79
CA MET A 146 10.42 -6.58 3.52
C MET A 146 11.17 -5.97 4.70
N ALA A 147 10.56 -5.00 5.39
CA ALA A 147 11.19 -4.32 6.49
C ALA A 147 11.15 -5.14 7.79
N GLY A 148 10.39 -6.23 7.85
CA GLY A 148 10.17 -7.03 9.05
C GLY A 148 9.35 -6.33 10.14
N GLY A 149 8.63 -5.25 9.82
CA GLY A 149 7.84 -4.46 10.77
C GLY A 149 7.32 -3.13 10.22
N GLU A 150 6.35 -2.55 10.92
CA GLU A 150 5.69 -1.28 10.56
C GLU A 150 6.57 -0.06 10.90
N GLY A 151 6.47 1.00 10.11
CA GLY A 151 7.04 2.33 10.44
C GLY A 151 8.56 2.40 10.55
N ARG A 152 9.30 1.48 9.94
CA ARG A 152 10.77 1.40 10.04
C ARG A 152 11.49 2.32 9.04
N ALA A 153 10.97 2.40 7.83
CA ALA A 153 11.54 3.16 6.72
C ALA A 153 11.22 4.66 6.77
N GLU A 154 11.91 5.45 5.96
CA GLU A 154 11.51 6.83 5.66
C GLU A 154 10.05 6.87 5.21
N GLN A 155 9.17 7.53 5.98
CA GLN A 155 7.74 7.58 5.67
C GLN A 155 7.47 8.16 4.28
N TRP A 156 8.12 9.27 3.91
CA TRP A 156 7.96 9.85 2.56
C TRP A 156 8.32 8.87 1.43
N LEU A 157 9.31 7.99 1.64
CA LEU A 157 9.72 7.01 0.64
C LEU A 157 8.75 5.82 0.62
N ALA A 158 8.21 5.42 1.78
CA ALA A 158 7.16 4.40 1.86
C ALA A 158 5.90 4.84 1.08
N GLU A 159 5.43 6.06 1.33
CA GLU A 159 4.27 6.66 0.64
C GLU A 159 4.54 6.87 -0.86
N GLY A 160 5.72 7.43 -1.20
CA GLY A 160 6.09 7.67 -2.58
C GLY A 160 6.26 6.39 -3.41
N MET A 161 6.86 5.35 -2.82
CA MET A 161 6.94 4.03 -3.45
C MET A 161 5.55 3.40 -3.59
N ALA A 162 4.66 3.57 -2.61
CA ALA A 162 3.30 3.04 -2.69
C ALA A 162 2.49 3.70 -3.82
N GLU A 163 2.64 5.01 -4.03
CA GLU A 163 2.08 5.69 -5.21
C GLU A 163 2.70 5.21 -6.53
N TYR A 164 4.03 5.07 -6.59
CA TYR A 164 4.71 4.55 -7.78
C TYR A 164 4.20 3.13 -8.16
N VAL A 165 4.09 2.24 -7.17
CA VAL A 165 3.57 0.87 -7.36
C VAL A 165 2.10 0.91 -7.82
N ALA A 166 1.28 1.76 -7.20
CA ALA A 166 -0.12 1.90 -7.58
C ALA A 166 -0.29 2.39 -9.02
N PHE A 167 0.47 3.41 -9.43
CA PHE A 167 0.44 3.91 -10.80
C PHE A 167 0.96 2.88 -11.80
N THR A 168 2.01 2.13 -11.45
CA THR A 168 2.51 1.04 -12.29
C THR A 168 1.45 -0.05 -12.46
N ALA A 169 0.72 -0.40 -11.39
CA ALA A 169 -0.36 -1.38 -11.47
C ALA A 169 -1.51 -0.90 -12.37
N LEU A 170 -1.88 0.39 -12.30
CA LEU A 170 -2.86 0.97 -13.21
C LEU A 170 -2.39 0.96 -14.67
N GLU A 171 -1.10 1.21 -14.91
CA GLU A 171 -0.50 1.18 -16.24
C GLU A 171 -0.51 -0.24 -16.84
N ARG A 172 -0.22 -1.27 -16.03
CA ARG A 172 -0.39 -2.69 -16.44
C ARG A 172 -1.83 -3.03 -16.80
N LEU A 173 -2.80 -2.39 -16.16
CA LEU A 173 -4.22 -2.53 -16.43
C LEU A 173 -4.74 -1.61 -17.56
N SER A 174 -3.86 -0.82 -18.19
CA SER A 174 -4.22 0.18 -19.20
C SER A 174 -5.27 1.22 -18.74
N LEU A 175 -5.28 1.54 -17.45
CA LEU A 175 -6.22 2.50 -16.85
C LEU A 175 -5.63 3.91 -16.66
N ASP A 176 -4.31 4.00 -16.61
CA ASP A 176 -3.55 5.24 -16.43
C ASP A 176 -2.10 5.04 -16.87
N THR A 177 -1.26 6.06 -16.79
CA THR A 177 0.18 5.93 -17.01
C THR A 177 0.97 6.63 -15.92
N ILE A 178 2.18 6.14 -15.64
CA ILE A 178 3.09 6.81 -14.71
C ILE A 178 3.44 8.20 -15.26
N ALA A 179 3.60 8.33 -16.58
CA ALA A 179 3.91 9.60 -17.23
C ALA A 179 2.82 10.66 -16.99
N ALA A 180 1.54 10.30 -17.11
CA ALA A 180 0.43 11.21 -16.83
C ALA A 180 0.40 11.61 -15.35
N ARG A 181 0.62 10.66 -14.44
CA ARG A 181 0.66 10.91 -12.99
C ARG A 181 1.85 11.78 -12.57
N ARG A 182 3.01 11.59 -13.20
CA ARG A 182 4.16 12.49 -13.07
C ARG A 182 3.82 13.90 -13.51
N ALA A 183 3.22 14.09 -14.68
CA ALA A 183 2.83 15.41 -15.16
C ALA A 183 1.83 16.11 -14.20
N LEU A 184 0.82 15.39 -13.73
CA LEU A 184 -0.15 15.91 -12.76
C LEU A 184 0.49 16.26 -11.41
N ALA A 185 1.38 15.41 -10.91
CA ALA A 185 2.10 15.67 -9.66
C ALA A 185 3.01 16.89 -9.78
N THR A 186 3.76 17.01 -10.88
CA THR A 186 4.64 18.16 -11.14
C THR A 186 3.83 19.46 -11.19
N ALA A 187 2.69 19.45 -11.87
CA ALA A 187 1.79 20.62 -11.88
C ALA A 187 1.23 20.93 -10.48
N GLY A 188 0.86 19.90 -9.70
CA GLY A 188 0.28 20.04 -8.36
C GLY A 188 1.25 20.60 -7.31
N ILE A 189 2.55 20.32 -7.43
CA ILE A 189 3.55 20.80 -6.47
C ILE A 189 4.18 22.15 -6.84
N ARG A 190 3.82 22.78 -7.97
CA ARG A 190 4.46 24.01 -8.45
C ARG A 190 4.56 25.11 -7.40
N ASN A 191 3.49 25.30 -6.61
CA ASN A 191 3.42 26.32 -5.55
C ASN A 191 3.56 25.72 -4.15
N HIS A 192 4.10 24.50 -4.03
CA HIS A 192 4.23 23.81 -2.76
C HIS A 192 5.14 24.59 -1.82
N ALA A 193 4.71 24.77 -0.56
CA ALA A 193 5.42 25.57 0.43
C ALA A 193 6.88 25.14 0.61
N ALA A 194 7.14 23.83 0.60
CA ALA A 194 8.48 23.26 0.64
C ALA A 194 9.42 23.72 -0.49
N LEU A 195 8.91 23.86 -1.72
CA LEU A 195 9.72 24.34 -2.85
C LEU A 195 9.99 25.84 -2.75
N VAL A 196 8.98 26.62 -2.34
CA VAL A 196 9.09 28.07 -2.11
C VAL A 196 10.11 28.35 -1.00
N ALA A 197 10.05 27.60 0.10
CA ALA A 197 10.98 27.69 1.22
C ALA A 197 12.36 27.06 0.95
N ALA A 198 12.54 26.42 -0.22
CA ALA A 198 13.76 25.69 -0.56
C ALA A 198 14.19 24.64 0.48
N ARG A 199 13.22 23.99 1.14
CA ARG A 199 13.45 23.00 2.20
C ARG A 199 12.31 21.99 2.24
N LEU A 200 12.64 20.70 2.13
CA LEU A 200 11.68 19.61 2.25
C LEU A 200 11.50 19.18 3.70
N ASP A 201 12.56 19.27 4.50
CA ASP A 201 12.60 18.79 5.88
C ASP A 201 12.39 17.27 5.95
N LEU A 202 13.25 16.53 5.23
CA LEU A 202 13.15 15.07 5.10
C LEU A 202 13.23 14.34 6.44
N GLU A 203 13.85 14.92 7.47
CA GLU A 203 13.81 14.36 8.82
C GLU A 203 12.39 14.27 9.39
N THR A 204 11.59 15.34 9.20
CA THR A 204 10.18 15.38 9.62
C THR A 204 9.33 14.50 8.72
N LEU A 205 9.52 14.59 7.40
CA LEU A 205 8.79 13.78 6.43
C LEU A 205 9.14 12.28 6.51
N GLY A 206 10.28 11.94 7.08
CA GLY A 206 10.72 10.57 7.35
C GLY A 206 10.00 9.91 8.50
N ASN A 207 9.34 10.68 9.36
CA ASN A 207 8.61 10.19 10.53
C ASN A 207 7.09 10.11 10.25
N PRO A 208 6.39 9.02 10.63
CA PRO A 208 4.94 8.90 10.41
C PRO A 208 4.10 10.05 10.98
N ARG A 209 4.44 10.55 12.16
CA ARG A 209 3.75 11.69 12.79
C ARG A 209 4.09 12.99 12.08
N GLY A 210 5.36 13.21 11.75
CA GLY A 210 5.79 14.40 11.01
C GLY A 210 5.12 14.49 9.63
N PHE A 211 5.04 13.36 8.94
CA PHE A 211 4.31 13.24 7.68
C PHE A 211 2.80 13.51 7.85
N THR A 212 2.16 12.94 8.88
CA THR A 212 0.73 13.21 9.17
C THR A 212 0.48 14.70 9.42
N VAL A 213 1.32 15.34 10.24
CA VAL A 213 1.20 16.78 10.52
C VAL A 213 1.37 17.61 9.26
N ARG A 214 2.32 17.23 8.38
CA ARG A 214 2.52 17.90 7.10
C ARG A 214 1.30 17.78 6.20
N HIS A 215 0.80 16.55 6.04
CA HIS A 215 -0.41 16.24 5.28
C HIS A 215 -1.61 17.07 5.74
N LEU A 216 -1.85 17.19 7.05
CA LEU A 216 -2.97 17.97 7.60
C LEU A 216 -2.80 19.48 7.37
N LYS A 217 -1.55 19.97 7.40
CA LYS A 217 -1.25 21.40 7.26
C LYS A 217 -1.20 21.86 5.80
N GLU A 218 -0.59 21.08 4.93
CA GLU A 218 -0.27 21.47 3.54
C GLU A 218 -1.20 20.81 2.52
N GLY A 219 -2.05 19.87 2.97
CA GLY A 219 -3.02 19.17 2.15
C GLY A 219 -2.55 17.79 1.72
N SER A 220 -3.48 16.85 1.66
CA SER A 220 -3.20 15.44 1.37
C SER A 220 -2.60 15.23 -0.01
N LEU A 221 -3.30 15.72 -1.04
CA LEU A 221 -2.88 15.56 -2.43
C LEU A 221 -1.46 16.11 -2.70
N PRO A 222 -1.13 17.38 -2.38
CA PRO A 222 0.22 17.92 -2.65
C PRO A 222 1.33 17.19 -1.87
N THR A 223 1.06 16.76 -0.63
CA THR A 223 2.04 16.01 0.18
C THR A 223 2.38 14.66 -0.47
N TYR A 224 1.37 13.92 -0.94
CA TYR A 224 1.57 12.62 -1.60
C TYR A 224 2.16 12.78 -3.00
N GLN A 225 1.80 13.81 -3.75
CA GLN A 225 2.43 14.14 -5.04
C GLN A 225 3.92 14.46 -4.87
N LEU A 226 4.30 15.19 -3.82
CA LEU A 226 5.69 15.45 -3.49
C LEU A 226 6.44 14.16 -3.13
N ALA A 227 5.87 13.33 -2.26
CA ALA A 227 6.43 12.02 -1.89
C ALA A 227 6.65 11.12 -3.12
N PHE A 228 5.63 11.03 -3.99
CA PHE A 228 5.71 10.30 -5.25
C PHE A 228 6.84 10.80 -6.14
N LEU A 229 6.96 12.11 -6.38
CA LEU A 229 8.01 12.65 -7.25
C LEU A 229 9.41 12.44 -6.68
N MET A 230 9.58 12.50 -5.36
CA MET A 230 10.87 12.18 -4.72
C MET A 230 11.23 10.70 -4.88
N ALA A 231 10.27 9.80 -4.68
CA ALA A 231 10.49 8.37 -4.88
C ALA A 231 10.73 8.02 -6.36
N ASP A 232 9.95 8.61 -7.27
CA ASP A 232 10.09 8.42 -8.72
C ASP A 232 11.45 8.94 -9.23
N TYR A 233 11.94 10.06 -8.69
CA TYR A 233 13.30 10.54 -8.97
C TYR A 233 14.36 9.53 -8.51
N LEU A 234 14.25 9.03 -7.28
CA LEU A 234 15.17 8.04 -6.72
C LEU A 234 15.15 6.72 -7.52
N ILE A 235 13.96 6.27 -7.93
CA ILE A 235 13.78 5.09 -8.78
C ILE A 235 14.39 5.31 -10.16
N THR A 236 14.21 6.48 -10.76
CA THR A 236 14.80 6.82 -12.06
C THR A 236 16.33 6.83 -11.98
N ARG A 237 16.89 7.30 -10.87
CA ARG A 237 18.33 7.44 -10.66
C ARG A 237 19.01 6.10 -10.34
N ASP A 238 18.45 5.34 -9.41
CA ASP A 238 19.09 4.16 -8.82
C ASP A 238 18.42 2.82 -9.19
N GLY A 239 17.26 2.87 -9.82
CA GLY A 239 16.43 1.71 -10.15
C GLY A 239 15.50 1.29 -9.02
N PHE A 240 14.37 0.67 -9.40
CA PHE A 240 13.36 0.20 -8.45
C PHE A 240 13.91 -0.86 -7.48
N ASP A 241 14.77 -1.76 -7.95
CA ASP A 241 15.42 -2.80 -7.13
C ASP A 241 16.27 -2.22 -6.00
N ARG A 242 16.84 -1.02 -6.20
CA ARG A 242 17.60 -0.34 -5.15
C ARG A 242 16.67 0.16 -4.04
N VAL A 243 15.52 0.71 -4.39
CA VAL A 243 14.48 1.09 -3.41
C VAL A 243 13.97 -0.13 -2.67
N VAL A 244 13.70 -1.24 -3.36
CA VAL A 244 13.37 -2.53 -2.72
C VAL A 244 14.45 -2.99 -1.75
N SER A 245 15.73 -2.86 -2.12
CA SER A 245 16.87 -3.19 -1.26
C SER A 245 16.94 -2.33 0.00
N TYR A 246 16.55 -1.05 -0.09
CA TYR A 246 16.45 -0.17 1.07
C TYR A 246 15.44 -0.72 2.09
N PHE A 247 14.24 -1.13 1.68
CA PHE A 247 13.27 -1.73 2.60
C PHE A 247 13.76 -3.04 3.21
N ARG A 248 14.44 -3.91 2.43
CA ARG A 248 15.02 -5.16 2.95
C ARG A 248 16.16 -4.95 3.94
N SER A 249 16.86 -3.82 3.88
CA SER A 249 18.00 -3.54 4.78
C SER A 249 17.62 -3.51 6.27
N PHE A 250 16.33 -3.27 6.57
CA PHE A 250 15.80 -3.24 7.94
C PHE A 250 15.75 -4.61 8.63
N GLU A 251 15.91 -5.72 7.90
CA GLU A 251 16.14 -7.04 8.48
C GLU A 251 17.45 -7.09 9.27
N ARG A 252 18.47 -6.32 8.84
CA ARG A 252 19.82 -6.33 9.41
C ARG A 252 20.01 -5.23 10.45
N ARG A 253 19.43 -4.05 10.21
CA ARG A 253 19.64 -2.88 11.06
C ARG A 253 18.41 -1.99 11.10
N GLN A 254 17.98 -1.61 12.29
CA GLN A 254 16.88 -0.66 12.52
C GLN A 254 17.40 0.78 12.60
N ASP A 255 18.10 1.23 11.54
CA ASP A 255 18.65 2.57 11.42
C ASP A 255 18.36 3.11 10.02
N ARG A 256 17.30 3.92 9.93
CA ARG A 256 16.81 4.46 8.64
C ARG A 256 17.86 5.31 7.92
N HIS A 257 18.68 6.04 8.66
CA HIS A 257 19.70 6.95 8.11
C HIS A 257 20.88 6.18 7.55
N ALA A 258 21.41 5.23 8.33
CA ALA A 258 22.52 4.41 7.89
C ALA A 258 22.10 3.48 6.74
N ASN A 259 20.89 2.92 6.79
CA ASN A 259 20.33 2.12 5.70
C ASN A 259 20.16 2.93 4.41
N PHE A 260 19.68 4.18 4.52
CA PHE A 260 19.54 5.07 3.36
C PHE A 260 20.92 5.36 2.76
N ARG A 261 21.89 5.74 3.59
CA ARG A 261 23.26 6.05 3.15
C ARG A 261 23.96 4.88 2.50
N GLU A 262 23.88 3.68 3.07
CA GLU A 262 24.49 2.50 2.47
C GLU A 262 23.81 2.06 1.18
N THR A 263 22.50 2.25 1.07
CA THR A 263 21.73 1.82 -0.11
C THR A 263 21.91 2.79 -1.28
N PHE A 264 21.85 4.10 -1.02
CA PHE A 264 21.83 5.14 -2.05
C PHE A 264 23.15 5.91 -2.16
N GLY A 265 24.16 5.56 -1.37
CA GLY A 265 25.49 6.17 -1.41
C GLY A 265 25.57 7.59 -0.89
N GLN A 266 24.52 8.11 -0.25
CA GLN A 266 24.47 9.50 0.25
C GLN A 266 23.57 9.66 1.48
N SER A 267 23.79 10.71 2.27
CA SER A 267 22.91 11.04 3.39
C SER A 267 21.54 11.59 2.91
N LEU A 268 20.57 11.62 3.83
CA LEU A 268 19.28 12.27 3.57
C LEU A 268 19.43 13.76 3.25
N ASP A 269 20.31 14.48 3.94
CA ASP A 269 20.56 15.90 3.66
C ASP A 269 21.11 16.13 2.25
N GLN A 270 22.03 15.26 1.80
CA GLN A 270 22.56 15.32 0.44
C GLN A 270 21.46 15.06 -0.59
N PHE A 271 20.64 14.04 -0.36
CA PHE A 271 19.49 13.76 -1.20
C PHE A 271 18.45 14.89 -1.21
N GLU A 272 18.16 15.51 -0.06
CA GLU A 272 17.22 16.63 0.04
C GLU A 272 17.64 17.78 -0.88
N GLN A 273 18.92 18.17 -0.86
CA GLN A 273 19.43 19.26 -1.70
C GLN A 273 19.38 18.90 -3.19
N GLU A 274 19.75 17.66 -3.52
CA GLU A 274 19.72 17.13 -4.89
C GLU A 274 18.29 17.12 -5.45
N VAL A 275 17.36 16.50 -4.72
CA VAL A 275 15.97 16.35 -5.18
C VAL A 275 15.25 17.69 -5.20
N LEU A 276 15.53 18.61 -4.27
CA LEU A 276 15.02 19.99 -4.35
C LEU A 276 15.46 20.70 -5.63
N THR A 277 16.73 20.54 -6.01
CA THR A 277 17.28 21.14 -7.24
C THR A 277 16.59 20.55 -8.47
N HIS A 278 16.38 19.23 -8.49
CA HIS A 278 15.65 18.56 -9.55
C HIS A 278 14.20 19.04 -9.63
N LEU A 279 13.45 19.02 -8.52
CA LEU A 279 12.04 19.42 -8.47
C LEU A 279 11.85 20.87 -8.94
N LYS A 280 12.73 21.79 -8.54
CA LYS A 280 12.71 23.19 -9.01
C LYS A 280 12.93 23.33 -10.51
N THR A 281 13.64 22.40 -11.14
CA THR A 281 13.86 22.41 -12.59
C THR A 281 12.62 21.94 -13.34
N VAL A 282 11.92 20.92 -12.84
CA VAL A 282 10.77 20.33 -13.54
C VAL A 282 9.45 21.07 -13.32
N VAL A 283 9.33 21.91 -12.28
CA VAL A 283 8.11 22.70 -12.02
C VAL A 283 8.07 24.07 -12.72
N ARG A 284 9.22 24.53 -13.26
CA ARG A 284 9.32 25.76 -14.06
C ARG A 284 8.52 25.62 -15.35
#